data_AF-A0A9E7D1X1-F1
#
_entry.id   AF-A0A9E7D1X1-F1
#
_cell.length_a   1.000
_cell.length_b   1.000
_cell.length_c   1.000
_cell.angle_alpha   90.00
_cell.angle_beta   90.00
_cell.angle_gamma   90.00
#
_symmetry.space_group_name_H-M   'P 1'
#
loop_
_entity.id
_entity.type
_entity.pdbx_description
1 polymer ?
#
loop_
_entity_poly.entity_id
_entity_poly.type
_entity_poly.pdbx_seq_one_letter_code
_entity_poly.pdbx_strand_id
1 'polypeptide(L)'
;MPSFLIPPLKILLTGLAAVAVLLTARLAGLSLGPIHAAPASLAAVLVFLVGMGFAAFLWWLASRCFTLLRDPATTPEQMAALRDLPLALPEGTVRALLALIVGVIGLPLLLFSQSLALNDAIAGYVNGIIAGVFGYYFGARSTSPEAQTTRRLSDALEGQTRANEALRRSEAAAREAAAQAAQPPLAADAMARLERHLGVARLLVQRIGPALPAGLIPPQAEALLAQAEQALAAARTLPDLGAIQAATAGLTGPDGPLPALLRAAAPLLPAAMGGPLVGIALLLGLGWNLGSAAWRRFRARLLEAPHDPALFEPGAITPASAELRLAASPIFARLFTLRLAEPGFLAALLDACLRPDAAELLWARYPGFANPAEAAEGLSEFRSALLDERVAADLAPELVARVAQSLGQGGANARLPQPGTGQAQAALHALTLLLGEMRDSRTDPAPILRELAA
;
A
#
# COMPACT_ATOMS: atom_id res chain seq x y z
N MET A 1 9.12 -9.46 -39.36
CA MET A 1 7.96 -9.54 -40.29
C MET A 1 7.57 -8.12 -40.71
N PRO A 2 7.42 -7.83 -42.01
CA PRO A 2 7.30 -6.46 -42.49
C PRO A 2 5.94 -5.82 -42.14
N SER A 3 5.99 -4.60 -41.61
CA SER A 3 4.89 -3.79 -41.06
C SER A 3 3.78 -3.40 -42.07
N PHE A 4 3.85 -3.84 -43.32
CA PHE A 4 2.91 -3.48 -44.37
C PHE A 4 1.72 -4.45 -44.50
N LEU A 5 1.76 -5.62 -43.84
CA LEU A 5 0.68 -6.63 -43.89
C LEU A 5 -0.34 -6.51 -42.73
N ILE A 6 -0.08 -5.66 -41.75
CA ILE A 6 -0.96 -5.45 -40.59
C ILE A 6 -2.29 -4.77 -40.96
N PRO A 7 -2.33 -3.70 -41.79
CA PRO A 7 -3.59 -3.05 -42.15
C PRO A 7 -4.58 -3.94 -42.95
N PRO A 8 -4.19 -4.68 -44.00
CA PRO A 8 -5.13 -5.51 -44.75
C PRO A 8 -5.64 -6.70 -43.91
N LEU A 9 -4.81 -7.26 -43.04
CA LEU A 9 -5.21 -8.33 -42.12
C LEU A 9 -6.27 -7.86 -41.11
N LYS A 10 -6.14 -6.63 -40.60
CA LYS A 10 -7.15 -6.03 -39.72
C LYS A 10 -8.47 -5.81 -40.45
N ILE A 11 -8.44 -5.31 -41.68
CA ILE A 11 -9.64 -5.12 -42.50
C ILE A 11 -10.34 -6.46 -42.76
N LEU A 12 -9.58 -7.50 -43.09
CA LEU A 12 -10.10 -8.85 -43.32
C LEU A 12 -10.71 -9.47 -42.06
N LEU A 13 -10.06 -9.30 -40.89
CA LEU A 13 -10.59 -9.77 -39.60
C LEU A 13 -11.84 -9.00 -39.17
N THR A 14 -11.90 -7.68 -39.40
CA THR A 14 -13.11 -6.89 -39.13
C THR A 14 -14.26 -7.24 -40.07
N GLY A 15 -13.96 -7.56 -41.34
CA GLY A 15 -14.94 -8.05 -42.30
C GLY A 15 -15.48 -9.43 -41.90
N LEU A 16 -14.60 -10.34 -41.48
CA LEU A 16 -14.98 -11.67 -41.00
C LEU A 16 -15.84 -11.60 -39.73
N ALA A 17 -15.51 -10.71 -38.80
CA ALA A 17 -16.30 -10.47 -37.60
C ALA A 17 -17.69 -9.88 -37.93
N ALA A 18 -17.77 -8.92 -38.87
CA ALA A 18 -19.04 -8.36 -39.32
C ALA A 18 -19.94 -9.42 -40.00
N VAL A 19 -19.34 -10.29 -40.82
CA VAL A 19 -20.06 -11.41 -41.45
C VAL A 19 -20.53 -12.43 -40.41
N ALA A 20 -19.69 -12.74 -39.41
CA ALA A 20 -20.07 -13.66 -38.33
C ALA A 20 -21.23 -13.11 -37.49
N VAL A 21 -21.20 -11.81 -37.16
CA VAL A 21 -22.29 -11.13 -36.44
C VAL A 21 -23.59 -11.14 -37.26
N LEU A 22 -23.50 -10.84 -38.56
CA LEU A 22 -24.66 -10.90 -39.47
C LEU A 22 -25.22 -12.33 -39.61
N LEU A 23 -24.35 -13.35 -39.61
CA LEU A 23 -24.75 -14.75 -39.65
C LEU A 23 -25.42 -15.18 -38.34
N THR A 24 -24.89 -14.77 -37.19
CA THR A 24 -25.50 -15.04 -35.88
C THR A 24 -26.85 -14.32 -35.71
N ALA A 25 -26.98 -13.10 -36.23
CA ALA A 25 -28.24 -12.37 -36.25
C ALA A 25 -29.29 -13.09 -37.13
N ARG A 26 -28.85 -13.62 -38.28
CA ARG A 26 -29.72 -14.39 -39.18
C ARG A 26 -30.14 -15.75 -38.59
N LEU A 27 -29.23 -16.44 -37.90
CA LEU A 27 -29.50 -17.69 -37.17
C LEU A 27 -30.42 -17.46 -35.96
N ALA A 28 -30.36 -16.28 -35.34
CA ALA A 28 -31.28 -15.84 -34.30
C ALA A 28 -32.65 -15.37 -34.86
N GLY A 29 -32.90 -15.53 -36.16
CA GLY A 29 -34.20 -15.27 -36.78
C GLY A 29 -34.45 -13.82 -37.20
N LEU A 30 -33.46 -12.93 -37.14
CA LEU A 30 -33.59 -11.56 -37.64
C LEU A 30 -33.41 -11.54 -39.17
N SER A 31 -34.50 -11.60 -39.92
CA SER A 31 -34.49 -11.38 -41.37
C SER A 31 -34.46 -9.88 -41.70
N LEU A 32 -33.51 -9.47 -42.54
CA LEU A 32 -33.43 -8.11 -43.09
C LEU A 32 -34.39 -7.95 -44.28
N GLY A 33 -35.70 -8.05 -44.01
CA GLY A 33 -36.76 -7.62 -44.93
C GLY A 33 -38.17 -7.92 -44.40
N PRO A 34 -39.22 -7.17 -44.80
CA PRO A 34 -39.24 -5.77 -45.23
C PRO A 34 -39.34 -4.86 -43.99
N ILE A 35 -38.40 -3.91 -43.83
CA ILE A 35 -38.31 -2.99 -42.67
C ILE A 35 -39.46 -1.94 -42.66
N HIS A 36 -40.54 -2.16 -43.43
CA HIS A 36 -41.59 -1.16 -43.67
C HIS A 36 -42.98 -1.56 -43.13
N ALA A 37 -43.14 -2.70 -42.44
CA ALA A 37 -44.46 -3.18 -42.03
C ALA A 37 -44.78 -3.10 -40.53
N ALA A 38 -43.83 -2.75 -39.65
CA ALA A 38 -44.11 -2.63 -38.21
C ALA A 38 -43.33 -1.48 -37.57
N PRO A 39 -44.00 -0.56 -36.84
CA PRO A 39 -43.33 0.59 -36.20
C PRO A 39 -42.25 0.18 -35.19
N ALA A 40 -42.38 -1.02 -34.59
CA ALA A 40 -41.43 -1.56 -33.63
C ALA A 40 -40.08 -1.97 -34.25
N SER A 41 -40.06 -2.45 -35.51
CA SER A 41 -38.79 -2.83 -36.16
C SER A 41 -38.01 -1.61 -36.65
N LEU A 42 -38.72 -0.54 -37.05
CA LEU A 42 -38.12 0.75 -37.38
C LEU A 42 -37.52 1.41 -36.12
N ALA A 43 -38.20 1.31 -34.98
CA ALA A 43 -37.69 1.76 -33.67
C ALA A 43 -36.40 1.02 -33.29
N ALA A 44 -36.38 -0.31 -33.41
CA ALA A 44 -35.21 -1.13 -33.07
C ALA A 44 -34.01 -0.80 -33.97
N VAL A 45 -34.23 -0.60 -35.27
CA VAL A 45 -33.18 -0.19 -36.21
C VAL A 45 -32.66 1.22 -35.91
N LEU A 46 -33.54 2.15 -35.51
CA LEU A 46 -33.16 3.52 -35.18
C LEU A 46 -32.35 3.58 -33.87
N VAL A 47 -32.77 2.84 -32.84
CA VAL A 47 -32.02 2.68 -31.58
C VAL A 47 -30.65 2.03 -31.83
N PHE A 48 -30.60 1.02 -32.71
CA PHE A 48 -29.34 0.36 -33.08
C PHE A 48 -28.38 1.30 -33.83
N LEU A 49 -28.88 2.06 -34.82
CA LEU A 49 -28.10 3.08 -35.54
C LEU A 49 -27.58 4.18 -34.61
N VAL A 50 -28.43 4.61 -33.69
CA VAL A 50 -28.09 5.58 -32.65
C VAL A 50 -26.99 5.04 -31.72
N GLY A 51 -27.13 3.81 -31.23
CA GLY A 51 -26.11 3.16 -30.39
C GLY A 51 -24.78 2.98 -31.13
N MET A 52 -24.83 2.62 -32.41
CA MET A 52 -23.65 2.49 -33.26
C MET A 52 -22.97 3.84 -33.53
N GLY A 53 -23.75 4.91 -33.74
CA GLY A 53 -23.24 6.28 -33.84
C GLY A 53 -22.56 6.75 -32.54
N PHE A 54 -23.14 6.40 -31.40
CA PHE A 54 -22.56 6.69 -30.08
C PHE A 54 -21.24 5.93 -29.86
N ALA A 55 -21.19 4.64 -30.20
CA ALA A 55 -19.98 3.84 -30.10
C ALA A 55 -18.86 4.38 -31.02
N ALA A 56 -19.19 4.77 -32.25
CA ALA A 56 -18.25 5.39 -33.18
C ALA A 56 -17.74 6.76 -32.66
N PHE A 57 -18.60 7.55 -32.03
CA PHE A 57 -18.24 8.82 -31.42
C PHE A 57 -17.31 8.64 -30.20
N LEU A 58 -17.60 7.69 -29.32
CA LEU A 58 -16.72 7.35 -28.20
C LEU A 58 -15.35 6.84 -28.67
N TRP A 59 -15.35 6.02 -29.73
CA TRP A 59 -14.11 5.56 -30.35
C TRP A 59 -13.28 6.72 -30.92
N TRP A 60 -13.93 7.66 -31.62
CA TRP A 60 -13.30 8.87 -32.14
C TRP A 60 -12.71 9.73 -31.01
N LEU A 61 -13.47 9.95 -29.93
CA LEU A 61 -13.03 10.71 -28.77
C LEU A 61 -11.83 10.06 -28.06
N ALA A 62 -11.87 8.74 -27.86
CA ALA A 62 -10.78 7.98 -27.26
C ALA A 62 -9.51 8.07 -28.11
N SER A 63 -9.61 7.90 -29.43
CA SER A 63 -8.47 8.02 -30.35
C SER A 63 -7.81 9.40 -30.31
N ARG A 64 -8.59 10.48 -30.21
CA ARG A 64 -8.07 11.85 -30.03
C ARG A 64 -7.35 12.03 -28.70
N CYS A 65 -7.85 11.47 -27.60
CA CYS A 65 -7.19 11.52 -26.29
C CYS A 65 -5.86 10.78 -26.29
N PHE A 66 -5.80 9.59 -26.91
CA PHE A 66 -4.54 8.85 -27.05
C PHE A 66 -3.52 9.52 -27.96
N THR A 67 -3.96 10.39 -28.88
CA THR A 67 -3.06 11.17 -29.73
C THR A 67 -2.44 12.33 -28.95
N LEU A 68 -3.23 12.99 -28.08
CA LEU A 68 -2.75 14.03 -27.15
C LEU A 68 -1.76 13.49 -26.11
N LEU A 69 -1.97 12.27 -25.60
CA LEU A 69 -1.06 11.60 -24.65
C LEU A 69 0.26 11.11 -25.28
N ARG A 70 0.35 11.08 -26.61
CA ARG A 70 1.54 10.66 -27.35
C ARG A 70 2.43 11.82 -27.82
N ASP A 71 2.00 13.07 -27.59
CA ASP A 71 2.71 14.26 -28.05
C ASP A 71 3.81 14.65 -27.03
N PRO A 72 5.11 14.62 -27.38
CA PRO A 72 6.23 14.76 -26.45
C PRO A 72 6.41 16.17 -25.84
N ALA A 73 5.55 17.13 -26.18
CA ALA A 73 5.57 18.51 -25.67
C ALA A 73 4.64 18.75 -24.48
N THR A 74 3.96 17.72 -23.96
CA THR A 74 3.01 17.87 -22.85
C THR A 74 3.74 17.99 -21.51
N THR A 75 3.53 19.12 -20.80
CA THR A 75 4.13 19.40 -19.50
C THR A 75 3.41 18.63 -18.37
N PRO A 76 4.13 18.22 -17.30
CA PRO A 76 3.57 17.42 -16.20
C PRO A 76 2.41 18.12 -15.46
N GLU A 77 2.36 19.46 -15.47
CA GLU A 77 1.26 20.26 -14.91
C GLU A 77 -0.03 20.13 -15.73
N GLN A 78 0.06 20.00 -17.07
CA GLN A 78 -1.12 19.77 -17.94
C GLN A 78 -1.68 18.35 -17.78
N MET A 79 -0.81 17.38 -17.48
CA MET A 79 -1.23 16.00 -17.16
C MET A 79 -1.91 15.90 -15.79
N ALA A 80 -1.49 16.71 -14.81
CA ALA A 80 -2.15 16.80 -13.51
C ALA A 80 -3.55 17.44 -13.61
N ALA A 81 -3.68 18.53 -14.38
CA ALA A 81 -4.96 19.18 -14.64
C ALA A 81 -5.98 18.27 -15.38
N LEU A 82 -5.51 17.34 -16.21
CA LEU A 82 -6.34 16.33 -16.89
C LEU A 82 -6.83 15.21 -15.95
N ARG A 83 -6.05 14.90 -14.90
CA ARG A 83 -6.33 13.84 -13.93
C ARG A 83 -7.42 14.24 -12.92
N ASP A 84 -7.53 15.53 -12.60
CA ASP A 84 -8.51 16.05 -11.64
C ASP A 84 -9.89 16.34 -12.27
N LEU A 85 -10.04 16.13 -13.58
CA LEU A 85 -11.33 16.25 -14.29
C LEU A 85 -12.05 14.90 -14.31
N PRO A 86 -13.34 14.82 -13.93
CA PRO A 86 -14.03 13.57 -13.58
C PRO A 86 -14.25 12.58 -14.74
N LEU A 87 -13.75 12.85 -15.95
CA LEU A 87 -13.58 11.87 -17.02
C LEU A 87 -12.60 12.32 -18.12
N ALA A 88 -11.57 13.11 -17.78
CA ALA A 88 -10.58 13.67 -18.71
C ALA A 88 -11.14 14.48 -19.92
N LEU A 89 -12.24 15.22 -19.73
CA LEU A 89 -12.80 16.13 -20.73
C LEU A 89 -13.08 17.53 -20.15
N PRO A 90 -12.90 18.62 -20.93
CA PRO A 90 -13.13 20.00 -20.49
C PRO A 90 -14.53 20.23 -19.86
N GLU A 91 -14.67 21.21 -18.97
CA GLU A 91 -15.90 21.48 -18.19
C GLU A 91 -17.17 21.74 -19.04
N GLY A 92 -17.02 22.11 -20.32
CA GLY A 92 -18.13 22.24 -21.28
C GLY A 92 -18.65 20.92 -21.84
N THR A 93 -17.83 19.87 -21.82
CA THR A 93 -18.10 18.59 -22.50
C THR A 93 -19.00 17.66 -21.70
N VAL A 94 -18.96 17.70 -20.36
CA VAL A 94 -19.90 16.92 -19.51
C VAL A 94 -21.34 17.36 -19.75
N ARG A 95 -21.55 18.66 -19.96
CA ARG A 95 -22.85 19.25 -20.31
C ARG A 95 -23.34 18.80 -21.68
N ALA A 96 -22.44 18.80 -22.67
CA ALA A 96 -22.73 18.29 -24.00
C ALA A 96 -22.99 16.77 -23.99
N LEU A 97 -22.25 16.02 -23.17
CA LEU A 97 -22.39 14.55 -23.06
C LEU A 97 -23.70 14.17 -22.38
N LEU A 98 -24.10 14.84 -21.30
CA LEU A 98 -25.39 14.62 -20.64
C LEU A 98 -26.56 15.05 -21.53
N ALA A 99 -26.46 16.21 -22.20
CA ALA A 99 -27.47 16.64 -23.16
C ALA A 99 -27.57 15.68 -24.36
N LEU A 100 -26.44 15.12 -24.82
CA LEU A 100 -26.39 14.10 -25.86
C LEU A 100 -27.03 12.80 -25.36
N ILE A 101 -26.65 12.27 -24.20
CA ILE A 101 -27.22 11.03 -23.65
C ILE A 101 -28.73 11.17 -23.44
N VAL A 102 -29.19 12.31 -22.91
CA VAL A 102 -30.62 12.57 -22.70
C VAL A 102 -31.38 12.78 -24.01
N GLY A 103 -30.81 13.49 -25.00
CA GLY A 103 -31.44 13.66 -26.31
C GLY A 103 -31.42 12.39 -27.17
N VAL A 104 -30.40 11.55 -27.02
CA VAL A 104 -30.17 10.35 -27.82
C VAL A 104 -30.88 9.13 -27.24
N ILE A 105 -31.04 9.04 -25.92
CA ILE A 105 -31.77 7.96 -25.26
C ILE A 105 -33.21 8.39 -24.92
N GLY A 106 -33.39 9.57 -24.34
CA GLY A 106 -34.70 10.04 -23.87
C GLY A 106 -35.69 10.37 -25.00
N LEU A 107 -35.22 10.95 -26.10
CA LEU A 107 -36.09 11.36 -27.21
C LEU A 107 -36.63 10.17 -28.00
N PRO A 108 -35.83 9.12 -28.31
CA PRO A 108 -36.36 7.87 -28.84
C PRO A 108 -37.25 7.11 -27.85
N LEU A 109 -36.91 7.09 -26.55
CA LEU A 109 -37.74 6.41 -25.53
C LEU A 109 -39.13 7.05 -25.40
N LEU A 110 -39.22 8.37 -25.53
CA LEU A 110 -40.48 9.12 -25.52
C LEU A 110 -41.27 8.95 -26.83
N LEU A 111 -40.60 9.04 -27.99
CA LEU A 111 -41.23 8.86 -29.31
C LEU A 111 -41.81 7.44 -29.51
N PHE A 112 -41.23 6.43 -28.85
CA PHE A 112 -41.67 5.03 -28.95
C PHE A 112 -42.33 4.50 -27.67
N SER A 113 -42.69 5.38 -26.72
CA SER A 113 -43.29 5.01 -25.43
C SER A 113 -44.56 4.17 -25.56
N GLN A 114 -45.41 4.46 -26.55
CA GLN A 114 -46.62 3.69 -26.87
C GLN A 114 -46.33 2.30 -27.43
N SER A 115 -45.23 2.12 -28.18
CA SER A 115 -44.84 0.82 -28.75
C SER A 115 -44.08 -0.08 -27.77
N LEU A 116 -43.45 0.48 -26.74
CA LEU A 116 -42.72 -0.27 -25.71
C LEU A 116 -43.58 -0.63 -24.49
N ALA A 117 -44.88 -0.28 -24.48
CA ALA A 117 -45.80 -0.50 -23.36
C ALA A 117 -45.23 -0.02 -22.00
N LEU A 118 -44.51 1.10 -22.01
CA LEU A 118 -43.92 1.67 -20.79
C LEU A 118 -45.04 2.28 -19.93
N ASN A 119 -45.12 1.85 -18.68
CA ASN A 119 -46.10 2.32 -17.70
C ASN A 119 -46.05 3.86 -17.58
N ASP A 120 -47.20 4.54 -17.50
CA ASP A 120 -47.31 6.01 -17.53
C ASP A 120 -46.42 6.72 -16.48
N ALA A 121 -46.15 6.04 -15.37
CA ALA A 121 -45.23 6.49 -14.34
C ALA A 121 -43.77 6.66 -14.85
N ILE A 122 -43.28 5.72 -15.66
CA ILE A 122 -41.89 5.74 -16.19
C ILE A 122 -41.76 6.84 -17.25
N ALA A 123 -42.76 7.02 -18.10
CA ALA A 123 -42.81 8.14 -19.05
C ALA A 123 -42.85 9.50 -18.31
N GLY A 124 -43.61 9.59 -17.21
CA GLY A 124 -43.62 10.75 -16.32
C GLY A 124 -42.28 11.03 -15.65
N TYR A 125 -41.58 10.01 -15.14
CA TYR A 125 -40.24 10.15 -14.56
C TYR A 125 -39.20 10.61 -15.59
N VAL A 126 -39.22 10.05 -16.80
CA VAL A 126 -38.29 10.44 -17.87
C VAL A 126 -38.59 11.87 -18.34
N ASN A 127 -39.86 12.24 -18.49
CA ASN A 127 -40.25 13.61 -18.85
C ASN A 127 -39.88 14.61 -17.74
N GLY A 128 -40.02 14.22 -16.46
CA GLY A 128 -39.61 15.01 -15.30
C GLY A 128 -38.09 15.21 -15.20
N ILE A 129 -37.31 14.18 -15.51
CA ILE A 129 -35.83 14.28 -15.58
C ILE A 129 -35.42 15.19 -16.74
N ILE A 130 -36.05 15.06 -17.91
CA ILE A 130 -35.79 15.92 -19.07
C ILE A 130 -36.14 17.37 -18.74
N ALA A 131 -37.34 17.65 -18.26
CA ALA A 131 -37.77 19.00 -17.88
C ALA A 131 -36.92 19.60 -16.75
N GLY A 132 -36.55 18.79 -15.76
CA GLY A 132 -35.68 19.21 -14.65
C GLY A 132 -34.28 19.56 -15.09
N VAL A 133 -33.68 18.76 -15.99
CA VAL A 133 -32.32 19.03 -16.50
C VAL A 133 -32.32 20.18 -17.50
N PHE A 134 -33.33 20.30 -18.37
CA PHE A 134 -33.48 21.46 -19.27
C PHE A 134 -33.74 22.75 -18.48
N GLY A 135 -34.59 22.70 -17.45
CA GLY A 135 -34.84 23.84 -16.56
C GLY A 135 -33.60 24.25 -15.76
N TYR A 136 -32.85 23.29 -15.24
CA TYR A 136 -31.62 23.54 -14.47
C TYR A 136 -30.49 24.13 -15.33
N TYR A 137 -30.33 23.68 -16.59
CA TYR A 137 -29.21 24.12 -17.45
C TYR A 137 -29.54 25.28 -18.40
N PHE A 138 -30.80 25.46 -18.82
CA PHE A 138 -31.22 26.54 -19.71
C PHE A 138 -32.02 27.65 -19.00
N GLY A 139 -32.47 27.44 -17.76
CA GLY A 139 -33.23 28.42 -16.98
C GLY A 139 -32.41 29.56 -16.37
N ALA A 140 -31.07 29.52 -16.44
CA ALA A 140 -30.20 30.49 -15.74
C ALA A 140 -29.90 31.78 -16.54
N ARG A 141 -30.75 32.19 -17.49
CA ARG A 141 -30.62 33.49 -18.17
C ARG A 141 -31.97 34.14 -18.48
N SER A 142 -32.68 34.54 -17.45
CA SER A 142 -33.66 35.63 -17.56
C SER A 142 -34.06 36.21 -16.19
N THR A 143 -33.49 37.35 -15.85
CA THR A 143 -33.97 38.30 -14.82
C THR A 143 -33.93 39.68 -15.49
N SER A 144 -34.88 40.63 -15.43
CA SER A 144 -36.08 40.96 -14.63
C SER A 144 -36.90 42.03 -15.45
N PRO A 145 -38.15 42.48 -15.12
CA PRO A 145 -38.48 43.39 -13.98
C PRO A 145 -39.83 43.04 -13.28
N GLU A 146 -40.02 43.04 -11.95
CA GLU A 146 -39.96 44.07 -10.87
C GLU A 146 -41.12 45.08 -10.82
N ALA A 147 -42.10 44.81 -9.93
CA ALA A 147 -42.94 45.77 -9.18
C ALA A 147 -44.01 45.09 -8.28
N GLN A 148 -44.35 43.82 -8.51
CA GLN A 148 -45.20 43.01 -7.60
C GLN A 148 -44.40 42.14 -6.61
N THR A 149 -43.07 42.22 -6.68
CA THR A 149 -42.11 41.39 -5.95
C THR A 149 -42.07 41.71 -4.46
N THR A 150 -42.37 42.93 -4.02
CA THR A 150 -42.11 43.34 -2.62
C THR A 150 -43.08 42.74 -1.60
N ARG A 151 -44.34 42.45 -1.97
CA ARG A 151 -45.29 41.74 -1.08
C ARG A 151 -45.16 40.21 -1.14
N ARG A 152 -44.72 39.68 -2.28
CA ARG A 152 -44.39 38.25 -2.43
C ARG A 152 -43.04 37.92 -1.82
N LEU A 153 -42.10 38.88 -1.73
CA LEU A 153 -40.80 38.69 -1.06
C LEU A 153 -40.95 38.50 0.44
N SER A 154 -41.85 39.24 1.09
CA SER A 154 -42.09 39.09 2.54
C SER A 154 -42.69 37.72 2.88
N ASP A 155 -43.71 37.28 2.15
CA ASP A 155 -44.31 35.94 2.33
C ASP A 155 -43.35 34.81 1.88
N ALA A 156 -42.53 35.06 0.85
CA ALA A 156 -41.51 34.12 0.41
C ALA A 156 -40.30 34.07 1.35
N LEU A 157 -39.92 35.16 2.03
CA LEU A 157 -38.87 35.18 3.04
C LEU A 157 -39.32 34.45 4.32
N GLU A 158 -40.59 34.58 4.73
CA GLU A 158 -41.16 33.79 5.82
C GLU A 158 -41.34 32.31 5.45
N GLY A 159 -41.75 32.01 4.21
CA GLY A 159 -41.77 30.65 3.67
C GLY A 159 -40.38 30.04 3.52
N GLN A 160 -39.39 30.84 3.12
CA GLN A 160 -38.00 30.43 2.95
C GLN A 160 -37.30 30.24 4.29
N THR A 161 -37.57 31.05 5.31
CA THR A 161 -37.04 30.83 6.66
C THR A 161 -37.57 29.54 7.27
N ARG A 162 -38.87 29.24 7.14
CA ARG A 162 -39.45 27.95 7.56
C ARG A 162 -38.91 26.76 6.76
N ALA A 163 -38.73 26.91 5.45
CA ALA A 163 -38.13 25.89 4.59
C ALA A 163 -36.65 25.66 4.93
N ASN A 164 -35.90 26.71 5.26
CA ASN A 164 -34.49 26.65 5.61
C ASN A 164 -34.29 26.07 7.03
N GLU A 165 -35.19 26.35 7.98
CA GLU A 165 -35.23 25.66 9.26
C GLU A 165 -35.59 24.18 9.14
N ALA A 166 -36.52 23.83 8.25
CA ALA A 166 -36.86 22.44 7.96
C ALA A 166 -35.68 21.69 7.30
N LEU A 167 -34.96 22.36 6.38
CA LEU A 167 -33.72 21.85 5.79
C LEU A 167 -32.63 21.67 6.84
N ARG A 168 -32.39 22.64 7.73
CA ARG A 168 -31.40 22.50 8.82
C ARG A 168 -31.73 21.37 9.78
N ARG A 169 -33.02 21.18 10.12
CA ARG A 169 -33.47 20.05 10.95
C ARG A 169 -33.29 18.70 10.23
N SER A 170 -33.60 18.65 8.94
CA SER A 170 -33.37 17.48 8.10
C SER A 170 -31.88 17.15 7.96
N GLU A 171 -31.03 18.15 7.75
CA GLU A 171 -29.58 17.99 7.69
C GLU A 171 -28.99 17.56 9.03
N ALA A 172 -29.46 18.10 10.15
CA ALA A 172 -29.06 17.69 11.49
C ALA A 172 -29.45 16.22 11.76
N ALA A 173 -30.69 15.84 11.45
CA ALA A 173 -31.16 14.46 11.57
C ALA A 173 -30.40 13.50 10.63
N ALA A 174 -30.08 13.94 9.40
CA ALA A 174 -29.28 13.17 8.46
C ALA A 174 -27.83 13.00 8.94
N ARG A 175 -27.23 14.04 9.57
CA ARG A 175 -25.90 13.94 10.19
C ARG A 175 -25.91 13.01 11.40
N GLU A 176 -26.93 13.06 12.24
CA GLU A 176 -27.10 12.15 13.37
C GLU A 176 -27.30 10.69 12.90
N ALA A 177 -28.14 10.48 11.89
CA ALA A 177 -28.34 9.16 11.28
C ALA A 177 -27.06 8.63 10.61
N ALA A 178 -26.30 9.49 9.92
CA ALA A 178 -25.00 9.13 9.34
C ALA A 178 -23.97 8.81 10.43
N ALA A 179 -23.94 9.56 11.54
CA ALA A 179 -23.05 9.30 12.67
C ALA A 179 -23.40 7.96 13.36
N GLN A 180 -24.68 7.65 13.54
CA GLN A 180 -25.14 6.37 14.09
C GLN A 180 -24.82 5.21 13.15
N ALA A 181 -24.98 5.40 11.83
CA ALA A 181 -24.61 4.39 10.83
C ALA A 181 -23.10 4.14 10.74
N ALA A 182 -22.27 5.14 11.07
CA ALA A 182 -20.81 5.03 11.07
C ALA A 182 -20.21 4.49 12.38
N GLN A 183 -20.97 4.43 13.48
CA GLN A 183 -20.49 3.90 14.77
C GLN A 183 -20.06 2.43 14.72
N PRO A 184 -20.81 1.49 14.10
CA PRO A 184 -20.41 0.09 14.02
C PRO A 184 -19.07 -0.16 13.30
N PRO A 185 -18.79 0.41 12.10
CA PRO A 185 -17.49 0.20 11.45
C PRO A 185 -16.34 0.86 12.23
N LEU A 186 -16.54 2.05 12.83
CA LEU A 186 -15.52 2.69 13.66
C LEU A 186 -15.16 1.85 14.89
N ALA A 187 -16.15 1.25 15.54
CA ALA A 187 -15.93 0.36 16.67
C ALA A 187 -15.20 -0.92 16.26
N ALA A 188 -15.59 -1.53 15.14
CA ALA A 188 -14.92 -2.71 14.60
C ALA A 188 -13.45 -2.42 14.27
N ASP A 189 -13.15 -1.29 13.63
CA ASP A 189 -11.79 -0.87 13.30
C ASP A 189 -10.95 -0.60 14.55
N ALA A 190 -11.53 0.08 15.54
CA ALA A 190 -10.87 0.34 16.83
C ALA A 190 -10.57 -0.95 17.60
N MET A 191 -11.52 -1.90 17.62
CA MET A 191 -11.31 -3.23 18.22
C MET A 191 -10.23 -4.01 17.49
N ALA A 192 -10.26 -4.06 16.16
CA ALA A 192 -9.25 -4.73 15.36
C ALA A 192 -7.85 -4.13 15.59
N ARG A 193 -7.77 -2.81 15.76
CA ARG A 193 -6.53 -2.12 16.12
C ARG A 193 -6.03 -2.53 17.50
N LEU A 194 -6.90 -2.53 18.50
CA LEU A 194 -6.57 -2.97 19.86
C LEU A 194 -6.11 -4.44 19.88
N GLU A 195 -6.81 -5.33 19.17
CA GLU A 195 -6.45 -6.76 19.06
C GLU A 195 -5.03 -6.96 18.50
N ARG A 196 -4.66 -6.22 17.45
CA ARG A 196 -3.30 -6.29 16.88
C ARG A 196 -2.23 -5.87 17.90
N HIS A 197 -2.41 -4.72 18.55
CA HIS A 197 -1.44 -4.21 19.54
C HIS A 197 -1.37 -5.09 20.78
N LEU A 198 -2.50 -5.60 21.24
CA LEU A 198 -2.57 -6.52 22.35
C LEU A 198 -1.83 -7.83 22.05
N GLY A 199 -1.97 -8.38 20.84
CA GLY A 199 -1.25 -9.59 20.42
C GLY A 199 0.27 -9.41 20.48
N VAL A 200 0.77 -8.28 20.00
CA VAL A 200 2.20 -7.93 20.06
C VAL A 200 2.66 -7.70 21.49
N ALA A 201 1.91 -6.92 22.27
CA ALA A 201 2.22 -6.67 23.68
C ALA A 201 2.27 -7.97 24.48
N ARG A 202 1.37 -8.92 24.20
CA ARG A 202 1.35 -10.25 24.84
C ARG A 202 2.59 -11.07 24.52
N LEU A 203 2.97 -11.16 23.24
CA LEU A 203 4.20 -11.85 22.85
C LEU A 203 5.42 -11.22 23.54
N LEU A 204 5.48 -9.90 23.56
CA LEU A 204 6.60 -9.16 24.11
C LEU A 204 6.68 -9.31 25.64
N VAL A 205 5.60 -9.08 26.38
CA VAL A 205 5.60 -9.09 27.86
C VAL A 205 5.63 -10.52 28.41
N GLN A 206 4.80 -11.42 27.89
CA GLN A 206 4.62 -12.75 28.49
C GLN A 206 5.62 -13.79 27.96
N ARG A 207 6.04 -13.70 26.68
CA ARG A 207 6.91 -14.72 26.06
C ARG A 207 8.37 -14.30 26.00
N ILE A 208 8.64 -13.04 25.65
CA ILE A 208 10.02 -12.53 25.52
C ILE A 208 10.49 -11.90 26.83
N GLY A 209 9.61 -11.17 27.52
CA GLY A 209 9.88 -10.40 28.74
C GLY A 209 10.66 -11.14 29.83
N PRO A 210 10.32 -12.38 30.20
CA PRO A 210 11.03 -13.13 31.24
C PRO A 210 12.51 -13.39 30.94
N ALA A 211 12.90 -13.37 29.67
CA ALA A 211 14.29 -13.59 29.24
C ALA A 211 15.09 -12.28 29.08
N LEU A 212 14.46 -11.12 29.27
CA LEU A 212 15.09 -9.82 29.07
C LEU A 212 15.71 -9.27 30.37
N PRO A 213 16.80 -8.49 30.26
CA PRO A 213 17.33 -7.72 31.38
C PRO A 213 16.26 -6.83 32.04
N ALA A 214 16.35 -6.69 33.37
CA ALA A 214 15.48 -5.81 34.13
C ALA A 214 15.54 -4.35 33.62
N GLY A 215 14.38 -3.71 33.56
CA GLY A 215 14.24 -2.31 33.12
C GLY A 215 13.97 -2.09 31.63
N LEU A 216 14.05 -3.13 30.79
CA LEU A 216 13.67 -3.03 29.36
C LEU A 216 12.16 -3.04 29.14
N ILE A 217 11.44 -3.84 29.93
CA ILE A 217 9.98 -3.85 29.94
C ILE A 217 9.52 -2.88 31.03
N PRO A 218 8.63 -1.92 30.71
CA PRO A 218 8.07 -1.02 31.70
C PRO A 218 7.37 -1.81 32.81
N PRO A 219 7.50 -1.42 34.10
CA PRO A 219 6.88 -2.17 35.20
C PRO A 219 5.35 -2.18 35.12
N GLN A 220 4.77 -1.18 34.47
CA GLN A 220 3.33 -1.06 34.21
C GLN A 220 2.84 -1.86 32.99
N ALA A 221 3.72 -2.54 32.24
CA ALA A 221 3.35 -3.23 31.01
C ALA A 221 2.33 -4.35 31.24
N GLU A 222 2.43 -5.09 32.35
CA GLU A 222 1.44 -6.13 32.71
C GLU A 222 0.08 -5.51 33.04
N ALA A 223 0.06 -4.38 33.75
CA ALA A 223 -1.19 -3.68 34.07
C ALA A 223 -1.86 -3.12 32.82
N LEU A 224 -1.08 -2.52 31.90
CA LEU A 224 -1.57 -2.03 30.61
C LEU A 224 -2.13 -3.18 29.75
N LEU A 225 -1.47 -4.33 29.76
CA LEU A 225 -1.94 -5.52 29.05
C LEU A 225 -3.26 -6.03 29.63
N ALA A 226 -3.37 -6.13 30.96
CA ALA A 226 -4.62 -6.54 31.62
C ALA A 226 -5.78 -5.55 31.34
N GLN A 227 -5.51 -4.24 31.35
CA GLN A 227 -6.50 -3.21 31.00
C GLN A 227 -6.95 -3.34 29.54
N ALA A 228 -6.03 -3.59 28.61
CA ALA A 228 -6.36 -3.80 27.21
C ALA A 228 -7.18 -5.08 26.96
N GLU A 229 -6.88 -6.17 27.68
CA GLU A 229 -7.68 -7.40 27.64
C GLU A 229 -9.10 -7.18 28.14
N GLN A 230 -9.26 -6.45 29.25
CA GLN A 230 -10.55 -6.10 29.81
C GLN A 230 -11.35 -5.19 28.88
N ALA A 231 -10.72 -4.16 28.32
CA ALA A 231 -11.36 -3.25 27.37
C ALA A 231 -11.84 -3.99 26.11
N LEU A 232 -11.03 -4.91 25.59
CA LEU A 232 -11.40 -5.72 24.44
C LEU A 232 -12.54 -6.69 24.77
N ALA A 233 -12.50 -7.35 25.94
CA ALA A 233 -13.56 -8.25 26.37
C ALA A 233 -14.89 -7.52 26.59
N ALA A 234 -14.86 -6.33 27.19
CA ALA A 234 -16.04 -5.46 27.35
C ALA A 234 -16.56 -4.96 25.99
N ALA A 235 -15.68 -4.57 25.07
CA ALA A 235 -16.06 -4.10 23.74
C ALA A 235 -16.82 -5.15 22.91
N ARG A 236 -16.58 -6.45 23.16
CA ARG A 236 -17.31 -7.56 22.51
C ARG A 236 -18.76 -7.67 22.97
N THR A 237 -19.10 -7.17 24.16
CA THR A 237 -20.48 -7.17 24.66
C THR A 237 -21.16 -5.84 24.40
N LEU A 238 -20.47 -4.72 24.67
CA LEU A 238 -20.94 -3.38 24.42
C LEU A 238 -19.75 -2.49 24.00
N PRO A 239 -19.67 -2.04 22.73
CA PRO A 239 -18.53 -1.28 22.25
C PRO A 239 -18.48 0.12 22.89
N ASP A 240 -17.47 0.34 23.73
CA ASP A 240 -17.09 1.66 24.25
C ASP A 240 -15.83 2.14 23.54
N LEU A 241 -16.02 3.03 22.57
CA LEU A 241 -14.93 3.61 21.78
C LEU A 241 -13.89 4.33 22.65
N GLY A 242 -14.31 4.99 23.74
CA GLY A 242 -13.40 5.72 24.63
C GLY A 242 -12.47 4.76 25.36
N ALA A 243 -13.02 3.67 25.91
CA ALA A 243 -12.24 2.63 26.59
C ALA A 243 -11.26 1.92 25.63
N ILE A 244 -11.71 1.58 24.42
CA ILE A 244 -10.87 0.94 23.40
C ILE A 244 -9.71 1.85 22.98
N GLN A 245 -9.98 3.14 22.75
CA GLN A 245 -8.97 4.12 22.38
C GLN A 245 -7.96 4.37 23.52
N ALA A 246 -8.43 4.49 24.76
CA ALA A 246 -7.57 4.66 25.92
C ALA A 246 -6.64 3.44 26.12
N ALA A 247 -7.18 2.22 26.03
CA ALA A 247 -6.38 1.00 26.11
C ALA A 247 -5.35 0.91 24.98
N THR A 248 -5.75 1.24 23.75
CA THR A 248 -4.84 1.27 22.60
C THR A 248 -3.71 2.29 22.83
N ALA A 249 -4.06 3.50 23.26
CA ALA A 249 -3.09 4.56 23.56
C ALA A 249 -2.14 4.18 24.70
N GLY A 250 -2.59 3.40 25.68
CA GLY A 250 -1.72 2.86 26.73
C GLY A 250 -0.66 1.90 26.19
N LEU A 251 -1.02 1.05 25.23
CA LEU A 251 -0.09 0.09 24.60
C LEU A 251 0.87 0.74 23.59
N THR A 252 0.40 1.75 22.85
CA THR A 252 1.18 2.43 21.80
C THR A 252 1.87 3.71 22.27
N GLY A 253 1.51 4.20 23.45
CA GLY A 253 2.05 5.43 24.03
C GLY A 253 3.52 5.30 24.45
N PRO A 254 4.13 6.40 24.94
CA PRO A 254 5.56 6.45 25.25
C PRO A 254 5.99 5.43 26.33
N ASP A 255 5.06 5.00 27.18
CA ASP A 255 5.27 4.02 28.25
C ASP A 255 4.79 2.60 27.88
N GLY A 256 4.36 2.41 26.63
CA GLY A 256 4.00 1.11 26.09
C GLY A 256 5.22 0.20 25.95
N PRO A 257 5.04 -1.13 26.00
CA PRO A 257 6.14 -2.09 25.99
C PRO A 257 6.96 -2.08 24.69
N LEU A 258 6.30 -1.97 23.54
CA LEU A 258 6.97 -1.92 22.24
C LEU A 258 7.70 -0.58 22.02
N PRO A 259 7.07 0.59 22.22
CA PRO A 259 7.75 1.88 22.19
C PRO A 259 8.96 1.98 23.13
N ALA A 260 8.88 1.40 24.34
CA ALA A 260 10.01 1.34 25.27
C ALA A 260 11.19 0.54 24.71
N LEU A 261 10.94 -0.64 24.12
CA LEU A 261 12.00 -1.43 23.45
C LEU A 261 12.59 -0.70 22.24
N LEU A 262 11.75 -0.08 21.41
CA LEU A 262 12.21 0.71 20.27
C LEU A 262 13.12 1.87 20.72
N ARG A 263 12.76 2.55 21.81
CA ARG A 263 13.58 3.63 22.39
C ARG A 263 14.88 3.09 22.99
N ALA A 264 14.86 1.92 23.61
CA ALA A 264 16.06 1.30 24.17
C ALA A 264 17.05 0.86 23.07
N ALA A 265 16.55 0.37 21.93
CA ALA A 265 17.38 -0.03 20.78
C ALA A 265 17.86 1.16 19.91
N ALA A 266 17.24 2.34 20.06
CA ALA A 266 17.53 3.55 19.30
C ALA A 266 19.03 3.91 19.16
N PRO A 267 19.87 3.81 20.22
CA PRO A 267 21.27 4.22 20.15
C PRO A 267 22.13 3.38 19.19
N LEU A 268 21.68 2.18 18.81
CA LEU A 268 22.42 1.29 17.90
C LEU A 268 22.27 1.67 16.43
N LEU A 269 21.37 2.61 16.13
CA LEU A 269 21.11 3.02 14.77
C LEU A 269 21.98 4.19 14.32
N PRO A 270 22.49 4.13 13.08
CA PRO A 270 23.12 5.29 12.48
C PRO A 270 22.11 6.42 12.25
N ALA A 271 22.52 7.66 12.55
CA ALA A 271 21.70 8.88 12.47
C ALA A 271 21.06 9.16 11.08
N ALA A 272 21.53 8.50 10.03
CA ALA A 272 21.11 8.72 8.64
C ALA A 272 19.74 8.09 8.26
N MET A 273 19.02 7.45 9.19
CA MET A 273 17.77 6.72 8.89
C MET A 273 16.47 7.47 9.20
N GLY A 274 16.47 8.80 9.18
CA GLY A 274 15.25 9.60 9.42
C GLY A 274 14.77 9.62 10.88
N GLY A 275 15.66 9.27 11.82
CA GLY A 275 15.38 9.16 13.25
C GLY A 275 15.44 7.71 13.76
N PRO A 276 15.64 7.50 15.08
CA PRO A 276 15.86 6.17 15.63
C PRO A 276 14.63 5.25 15.53
N LEU A 277 13.42 5.75 15.79
CA LEU A 277 12.22 4.93 15.68
C LEU A 277 11.96 4.50 14.24
N VAL A 278 12.15 5.43 13.29
CA VAL A 278 12.04 5.16 11.85
C VAL A 278 13.07 4.13 11.40
N GLY A 279 14.32 4.25 11.86
CA GLY A 279 15.37 3.30 11.54
C GLY A 279 15.07 1.87 12.00
N ILE A 280 14.53 1.70 13.22
CA ILE A 280 14.16 0.35 13.71
C ILE A 280 12.93 -0.15 12.96
N ALA A 281 11.93 0.69 12.71
CA ALA A 281 10.78 0.31 11.92
C ALA A 281 11.19 -0.15 10.51
N LEU A 282 12.13 0.55 9.88
CA LEU A 282 12.70 0.17 8.59
C LEU A 282 13.42 -1.18 8.69
N LEU A 283 14.25 -1.39 9.71
CA LEU A 283 14.96 -2.67 9.91
C LEU A 283 14.01 -3.85 10.13
N LEU A 284 12.95 -3.65 10.92
CA LEU A 284 11.96 -4.68 11.18
C LEU A 284 11.12 -4.96 9.92
N GLY A 285 10.75 -3.91 9.19
CA GLY A 285 10.10 -4.03 7.88
C GLY A 285 10.97 -4.76 6.85
N LEU A 286 12.28 -4.51 6.85
CA LEU A 286 13.22 -5.24 5.99
C LEU A 286 13.28 -6.70 6.38
N GLY A 287 13.49 -6.98 7.66
CA GLY A 287 13.49 -8.35 8.18
C GLY A 287 12.20 -9.12 7.86
N TRP A 288 11.03 -8.46 7.82
CA TRP A 288 9.75 -9.04 7.37
C TRP A 288 9.71 -9.39 5.88
N ASN A 289 10.31 -8.57 5.02
CA ASN A 289 10.24 -8.75 3.58
C ASN A 289 11.38 -9.63 3.00
N LEU A 290 12.34 -10.06 3.83
CA LEU A 290 13.39 -10.98 3.42
C LEU A 290 12.87 -12.41 3.19
N GLY A 291 13.45 -13.09 2.20
CA GLY A 291 13.29 -14.53 1.99
C GLY A 291 13.90 -15.36 3.13
N SER A 292 13.59 -16.65 3.22
CA SER A 292 14.01 -17.50 4.34
C SER A 292 15.52 -17.56 4.58
N ALA A 293 16.33 -17.68 3.52
CA ALA A 293 17.79 -17.70 3.63
C ALA A 293 18.36 -16.35 4.10
N ALA A 294 17.91 -15.26 3.48
CA ALA A 294 18.32 -13.90 3.84
C ALA A 294 17.87 -13.52 5.26
N TRP A 295 16.67 -13.92 5.67
CA TRP A 295 16.18 -13.74 7.05
C TRP A 295 17.06 -14.48 8.07
N ARG A 296 17.48 -15.72 7.78
CA ARG A 296 18.38 -16.47 8.68
C ARG A 296 19.70 -15.72 8.89
N ARG A 297 20.31 -15.21 7.82
CA ARG A 297 21.54 -14.40 7.88
C ARG A 297 21.34 -13.09 8.62
N PHE A 298 20.27 -12.36 8.28
CA PHE A 298 19.92 -11.10 8.92
C PHE A 298 19.68 -11.27 10.42
N ARG A 299 18.92 -12.31 10.82
CA ARG A 299 18.70 -12.67 12.22
C ARG A 299 20.00 -13.05 12.92
N ALA A 300 20.84 -13.89 12.31
CA ALA A 300 22.13 -14.28 12.88
C ALA A 300 23.01 -13.05 13.14
N ARG A 301 23.00 -12.08 12.23
CA ARG A 301 23.74 -10.82 12.36
C ARG A 301 23.21 -9.93 13.47
N LEU A 302 21.89 -9.79 13.60
CA LEU A 302 21.28 -8.96 14.65
C LEU A 302 21.38 -9.57 16.04
N LEU A 303 21.42 -10.90 16.14
CA LEU A 303 21.54 -11.62 17.42
C LEU A 303 23.00 -11.90 17.82
N GLU A 304 23.96 -11.49 17.00
CA GLU A 304 25.39 -11.85 17.16
C GLU A 304 25.56 -13.37 17.39
N ALA A 305 24.79 -14.15 16.62
CA ALA A 305 24.71 -15.59 16.81
C ALA A 305 26.05 -16.26 16.47
N PRO A 306 26.39 -17.38 17.13
CA PRO A 306 27.55 -18.18 16.76
C PRO A 306 27.53 -18.54 15.26
N HIS A 307 28.72 -18.66 14.67
CA HIS A 307 28.84 -19.00 13.26
C HIS A 307 28.16 -20.33 12.93
N ASP A 308 27.29 -20.29 11.92
CA ASP A 308 26.69 -21.47 11.30
C ASP A 308 27.12 -21.50 9.81
N PRO A 309 27.84 -22.54 9.36
CA PRO A 309 28.23 -22.68 7.95
C PRO A 309 27.04 -22.64 6.99
N ALA A 310 25.85 -23.06 7.42
CA ALA A 310 24.63 -23.04 6.61
C ALA A 310 24.12 -21.63 6.28
N LEU A 311 24.70 -20.59 6.88
CA LEU A 311 24.41 -19.19 6.55
C LEU A 311 24.98 -18.80 5.19
N PHE A 312 26.08 -19.43 4.75
CA PHE A 312 26.75 -19.09 3.50
C PHE A 312 26.40 -20.09 2.40
N GLU A 313 25.98 -19.57 1.26
CA GLU A 313 25.79 -20.39 0.06
C GLU A 313 27.16 -20.79 -0.51
N PRO A 314 27.34 -22.02 -1.00
CA PRO A 314 28.59 -22.45 -1.62
C PRO A 314 29.00 -21.50 -2.75
N GLY A 315 30.23 -20.97 -2.67
CA GLY A 315 30.77 -20.04 -3.67
C GLY A 315 30.28 -18.58 -3.56
N ALA A 316 29.40 -18.26 -2.59
CA ALA A 316 28.95 -16.88 -2.40
C ALA A 316 30.04 -15.97 -1.80
N ILE A 317 30.97 -16.52 -1.03
CA ILE A 317 32.14 -15.80 -0.54
C ILE A 317 33.33 -16.12 -1.45
N THR A 318 33.92 -15.08 -2.04
CA THR A 318 35.09 -15.21 -2.90
C THR A 318 36.37 -14.83 -2.16
N PRO A 319 37.56 -15.24 -2.65
CA PRO A 319 38.83 -14.73 -2.13
C PRO A 319 38.92 -13.19 -2.14
N ALA A 320 38.29 -12.52 -3.11
CA ALA A 320 38.23 -11.06 -3.17
C ALA A 320 37.39 -10.46 -2.03
N SER A 321 36.27 -11.09 -1.67
CA SER A 321 35.49 -10.74 -0.47
C SER A 321 36.35 -10.91 0.80
N ALA A 322 37.10 -12.02 0.88
CA ALA A 322 38.01 -12.30 1.98
C ALA A 322 39.04 -11.18 2.18
N GLU A 323 39.66 -10.71 1.10
CA GLU A 323 40.66 -9.64 1.12
C GLU A 323 40.07 -8.33 1.67
N LEU A 324 38.91 -7.94 1.15
CA LEU A 324 38.22 -6.72 1.60
C LEU A 324 37.80 -6.79 3.07
N ARG A 325 37.42 -7.97 3.57
CA ARG A 325 36.96 -8.16 4.96
C ARG A 325 38.11 -8.35 5.95
N LEU A 326 39.24 -8.84 5.48
CA LEU A 326 40.45 -8.95 6.29
C LEU A 326 40.88 -7.57 6.81
N ALA A 327 40.78 -6.54 5.97
CA ALA A 327 41.04 -5.15 6.37
C ALA A 327 40.07 -4.62 7.44
N ALA A 328 38.86 -5.19 7.55
CA ALA A 328 37.86 -4.82 8.55
C ALA A 328 37.99 -5.60 9.88
N SER A 329 38.94 -6.55 9.95
CA SER A 329 39.12 -7.45 11.11
C SER A 329 40.48 -7.16 11.76
N PRO A 330 40.55 -6.37 12.85
CA PRO A 330 41.81 -5.89 13.42
C PRO A 330 42.86 -6.98 13.68
N ILE A 331 42.45 -8.12 14.26
CA ILE A 331 43.37 -9.21 14.59
C ILE A 331 43.93 -9.85 13.30
N PHE A 332 43.06 -10.14 12.34
CA PHE A 332 43.47 -10.75 11.07
C PHE A 332 44.24 -9.77 10.19
N ALA A 333 43.88 -8.48 10.16
CA ALA A 333 44.64 -7.44 9.47
C ALA A 333 46.07 -7.37 10.01
N ARG A 334 46.25 -7.37 11.34
CA ARG A 334 47.58 -7.35 11.95
C ARG A 334 48.44 -8.55 11.54
N LEU A 335 47.84 -9.74 11.47
CA LEU A 335 48.57 -11.00 11.27
C LEU A 335 48.77 -11.39 9.81
N PHE A 336 47.82 -11.06 8.95
CA PHE A 336 47.72 -11.64 7.61
C PHE A 336 47.88 -10.62 6.48
N THR A 337 47.93 -9.31 6.75
CA THR A 337 48.10 -8.28 5.70
C THR A 337 49.36 -8.51 4.87
N LEU A 338 50.49 -8.85 5.50
CA LEU A 338 51.75 -9.12 4.79
C LEU A 338 51.71 -10.38 3.93
N ARG A 339 50.75 -11.27 4.20
CA ARG A 339 50.59 -12.58 3.55
C ARG A 339 49.59 -12.55 2.40
N LEU A 340 48.91 -11.42 2.18
CA LEU A 340 48.01 -11.23 1.04
C LEU A 340 48.73 -11.38 -0.31
N ALA A 341 50.04 -11.14 -0.36
CA ALA A 341 50.85 -11.34 -1.55
C ALA A 341 51.17 -12.82 -1.86
N GLU A 342 50.92 -13.74 -0.92
CA GLU A 342 51.16 -15.17 -1.12
C GLU A 342 50.08 -15.78 -2.04
N PRO A 343 50.46 -16.47 -3.13
CA PRO A 343 49.49 -17.05 -4.06
C PRO A 343 48.66 -18.13 -3.37
N GLY A 344 47.32 -18.03 -3.48
CA GLY A 344 46.37 -18.99 -2.90
C GLY A 344 46.14 -18.86 -1.39
N PHE A 345 46.81 -17.92 -0.71
CA PHE A 345 46.65 -17.72 0.74
C PHE A 345 45.20 -17.40 1.12
N LEU A 346 44.54 -16.49 0.42
CA LEU A 346 43.16 -16.10 0.71
C LEU A 346 42.17 -17.26 0.58
N ALA A 347 42.35 -18.10 -0.44
CA ALA A 347 41.50 -19.28 -0.62
C ALA A 347 41.69 -20.28 0.52
N ALA A 348 42.94 -20.54 0.93
CA ALA A 348 43.25 -21.43 2.05
C ALA A 348 42.79 -20.87 3.40
N LEU A 349 42.92 -19.55 3.61
CA LEU A 349 42.43 -18.87 4.81
C LEU A 349 40.91 -18.97 4.89
N LEU A 350 40.21 -18.72 3.79
CA LEU A 350 38.76 -18.75 3.76
C LEU A 350 38.21 -20.17 3.98
N ASP A 351 38.83 -21.19 3.38
CA ASP A 351 38.49 -22.59 3.65
C ASP A 351 38.71 -22.95 5.13
N ALA A 352 39.85 -22.55 5.72
CA ALA A 352 40.12 -22.78 7.14
C ALA A 352 39.10 -22.05 8.03
N CYS A 353 38.78 -20.79 7.72
CA CYS A 353 37.89 -19.95 8.50
C CYS A 353 36.41 -20.34 8.44
N LEU A 354 35.96 -21.15 7.48
CA LEU A 354 34.56 -21.58 7.39
C LEU A 354 34.29 -22.94 8.08
N ARG A 355 35.33 -23.58 8.62
CA ARG A 355 35.21 -24.87 9.30
C ARG A 355 34.75 -24.75 10.77
N PRO A 356 34.09 -25.78 11.32
CA PRO A 356 33.69 -25.77 12.73
C PRO A 356 34.89 -25.72 13.71
N ASP A 357 36.02 -26.34 13.35
CA ASP A 357 37.28 -26.41 14.12
C ASP A 357 38.26 -25.27 13.81
N ALA A 358 37.80 -24.21 13.15
CA ALA A 358 38.65 -23.16 12.60
C ALA A 358 39.55 -22.45 13.62
N ALA A 359 39.08 -22.18 14.85
CA ALA A 359 39.88 -21.46 15.84
C ALA A 359 41.15 -22.24 16.22
N GLU A 360 41.02 -23.54 16.45
CA GLU A 360 42.14 -24.43 16.77
C GLU A 360 43.09 -24.59 15.59
N LEU A 361 42.54 -24.75 14.38
CA LEU A 361 43.34 -24.85 13.15
C LEU A 361 44.15 -23.58 12.89
N LEU A 362 43.54 -22.40 13.07
CA LEU A 362 44.20 -21.12 12.87
C LEU A 362 45.32 -20.92 13.91
N TRP A 363 45.06 -21.22 15.17
CA TRP A 363 46.05 -21.18 16.23
C TRP A 363 47.24 -22.11 15.98
N ALA A 364 46.97 -23.35 15.53
CA ALA A 364 48.02 -24.33 15.26
C ALA A 364 48.84 -24.00 14.00
N ARG A 365 48.21 -23.42 12.97
CA ARG A 365 48.81 -23.20 11.66
C ARG A 365 49.55 -21.86 11.53
N TYR A 366 49.09 -20.84 12.25
CA TYR A 366 49.56 -19.48 12.06
C TYR A 366 50.20 -18.90 13.32
N PRO A 367 51.52 -18.59 13.29
CA PRO A 367 52.17 -17.92 14.41
C PRO A 367 51.76 -16.44 14.48
N GLY A 368 51.75 -15.86 15.69
CA GLY A 368 51.56 -14.42 15.92
C GLY A 368 50.32 -14.04 16.72
N PHE A 369 49.40 -14.99 16.92
CA PHE A 369 48.38 -14.88 17.97
C PHE A 369 49.06 -14.93 19.34
N ALA A 370 48.58 -14.13 20.29
CA ALA A 370 49.08 -14.04 21.66
C ALA A 370 48.63 -15.23 22.51
N ASN A 371 47.42 -15.73 22.27
CA ASN A 371 46.84 -16.88 22.96
C ASN A 371 45.72 -17.50 22.10
N PRO A 372 45.21 -18.70 22.45
CA PRO A 372 44.13 -19.36 21.72
C PRO A 372 42.82 -18.55 21.68
N ALA A 373 42.55 -17.70 22.68
CA ALA A 373 41.35 -16.88 22.71
C ALA A 373 41.40 -15.76 21.66
N GLU A 374 42.58 -15.15 21.41
CA GLU A 374 42.76 -14.16 20.34
C GLU A 374 42.50 -14.76 18.95
N ALA A 375 42.84 -16.04 18.75
CA ALA A 375 42.51 -16.74 17.49
C ALA A 375 41.00 -16.92 17.31
N ALA A 376 40.27 -17.24 18.38
CA ALA A 376 38.81 -17.34 18.36
C ALA A 376 38.14 -15.96 18.16
N GLU A 377 38.67 -14.92 18.80
CA GLU A 377 38.21 -13.54 18.67
C GLU A 377 38.40 -13.03 17.23
N GLY A 378 39.61 -13.16 16.67
CA GLY A 378 39.89 -12.74 15.29
C GLY A 378 39.07 -13.52 14.26
N LEU A 379 38.81 -14.81 14.51
CA LEU A 379 37.90 -15.61 13.70
C LEU A 379 36.45 -15.09 13.77
N SER A 380 35.99 -14.70 14.96
CA SER A 380 34.66 -14.11 15.16
C SER A 380 34.53 -12.77 14.42
N GLU A 381 35.52 -11.89 14.54
CA GLU A 381 35.60 -10.62 13.81
C GLU A 381 35.49 -10.84 12.30
N PHE A 382 36.32 -11.74 11.76
CA PHE A 382 36.37 -12.02 10.33
C PHE A 382 35.07 -12.62 9.80
N ARG A 383 34.49 -13.59 10.52
CA ARG A 383 33.20 -14.20 10.16
C ARG A 383 32.05 -13.20 10.25
N SER A 384 32.06 -12.31 11.24
CA SER A 384 31.07 -11.22 11.31
C SER A 384 31.22 -10.31 10.12
N ALA A 385 32.44 -9.88 9.76
CA ALA A 385 32.67 -9.02 8.62
C ALA A 385 32.19 -9.64 7.30
N LEU A 386 32.36 -10.96 7.12
CA LEU A 386 31.81 -11.71 5.99
C LEU A 386 30.28 -11.78 5.99
N LEU A 387 29.68 -11.97 7.17
CA LEU A 387 28.22 -11.98 7.31
C LEU A 387 27.62 -10.60 7.00
N ASP A 388 28.25 -9.51 7.44
CA ASP A 388 27.83 -8.13 7.18
C ASP A 388 27.74 -7.83 5.69
N GLU A 389 28.73 -8.26 4.92
CA GLU A 389 28.72 -8.14 3.46
C GLU A 389 27.55 -8.91 2.85
N ARG A 390 27.33 -10.15 3.28
CA ARG A 390 26.25 -10.98 2.74
C ARG A 390 24.88 -10.42 3.08
N VAL A 391 24.68 -9.95 4.30
CA VAL A 391 23.43 -9.30 4.72
C VAL A 391 23.23 -7.99 3.97
N ALA A 392 24.27 -7.18 3.77
CA ALA A 392 24.17 -5.96 2.96
C ALA A 392 23.76 -6.27 1.51
N ALA A 393 24.27 -7.36 0.92
CA ALA A 393 23.87 -7.81 -0.41
C ALA A 393 22.41 -8.32 -0.46
N ASP A 394 21.91 -8.93 0.61
CA ASP A 394 20.50 -9.33 0.73
C ASP A 394 19.55 -8.12 0.84
N LEU A 395 20.05 -6.97 1.33
CA LEU A 395 19.31 -5.71 1.47
C LEU A 395 19.38 -4.85 0.20
N ALA A 396 18.84 -5.37 -0.91
CA ALA A 396 18.83 -4.68 -2.20
C ALA A 396 18.17 -3.28 -2.12
N PRO A 397 18.70 -2.24 -2.81
CA PRO A 397 18.17 -0.87 -2.74
C PRO A 397 16.67 -0.77 -3.06
N GLU A 398 16.18 -1.60 -3.98
CA GLU A 398 14.76 -1.65 -4.36
C GLU A 398 13.89 -2.20 -3.24
N LEU A 399 14.40 -3.18 -2.48
CA LEU A 399 13.72 -3.70 -1.30
C LEU A 399 13.64 -2.61 -0.23
N VAL A 400 14.75 -1.93 0.03
CA VAL A 400 14.82 -0.81 0.99
C VAL A 400 13.83 0.29 0.62
N ALA A 401 13.81 0.71 -0.65
CA ALA A 401 12.90 1.75 -1.13
C ALA A 401 11.44 1.35 -0.98
N ARG A 402 11.07 0.10 -1.32
CA ARG A 402 9.69 -0.41 -1.16
C ARG A 402 9.25 -0.44 0.30
N VAL A 403 10.10 -0.90 1.20
CA VAL A 403 9.78 -0.94 2.65
C VAL A 403 9.70 0.48 3.22
N ALA A 404 10.62 1.37 2.85
CA ALA A 404 10.56 2.77 3.26
C ALA A 404 9.24 3.43 2.78
N GLN A 405 8.85 3.21 1.52
CA GLN A 405 7.60 3.72 0.97
C GLN A 405 6.37 3.15 1.68
N SER A 406 6.37 1.85 2.02
CA SER A 406 5.24 1.24 2.75
C SER A 406 5.11 1.77 4.19
N LEU A 407 6.20 2.29 4.77
CA LEU A 407 6.23 2.99 6.05
C LEU A 407 5.95 4.50 5.93
N GLY A 408 5.70 5.03 4.73
CA GLY A 408 5.47 6.46 4.49
C GLY A 408 6.74 7.31 4.51
N GLN A 409 7.92 6.70 4.38
CA GLN A 409 9.23 7.36 4.47
C GLN A 409 9.84 7.56 3.09
N GLY A 410 10.34 8.77 2.81
CA GLY A 410 11.04 9.10 1.56
C GLY A 410 12.57 9.02 1.71
N GLY A 411 13.25 8.29 0.81
CA GLY A 411 14.71 8.37 0.66
C GLY A 411 15.56 7.69 1.73
N ALA A 412 15.04 6.68 2.43
CA ALA A 412 15.79 6.00 3.48
C ALA A 412 16.89 5.08 2.92
N ASN A 413 18.10 5.19 3.46
CA ASN A 413 19.17 4.23 3.25
C ASN A 413 19.21 3.24 4.42
N ALA A 414 19.01 1.96 4.14
CA ALA A 414 19.17 0.93 5.15
C ALA A 414 20.64 0.81 5.52
N ARG A 415 20.93 1.00 6.80
CA ARG A 415 22.22 0.64 7.38
C ARG A 415 21.96 -0.31 8.54
N LEU A 416 22.77 -1.35 8.61
CA LEU A 416 22.71 -2.30 9.71
C LEU A 416 23.04 -1.60 11.03
N PRO A 417 22.39 -1.99 12.14
CA PRO A 417 22.78 -1.55 13.48
C PRO A 417 24.25 -1.82 13.74
N GLN A 418 24.89 -0.89 14.44
CA GLN A 418 26.21 -1.17 14.99
C GLN A 418 26.07 -2.13 16.17
N PRO A 419 26.99 -3.11 16.32
CA PRO A 419 27.03 -3.92 17.52
C PRO A 419 27.23 -3.01 18.73
N GLY A 420 26.45 -3.23 19.79
CA GLY A 420 26.54 -2.45 21.02
C GLY A 420 26.55 -3.35 22.25
N THR A 421 26.57 -2.72 23.42
CA THR A 421 26.62 -3.44 24.69
C THR A 421 25.46 -3.07 25.61
N GLY A 422 25.11 -3.99 26.50
CA GLY A 422 24.11 -3.76 27.55
C GLY A 422 22.67 -3.72 27.05
N GLN A 423 21.89 -2.76 27.56
CA GLN A 423 20.44 -2.70 27.36
C GLN A 423 20.02 -2.49 25.90
N ALA A 424 20.77 -1.69 25.14
CA ALA A 424 20.42 -1.41 23.75
C ALA A 424 20.51 -2.66 22.86
N GLN A 425 21.54 -3.48 23.07
CA GLN A 425 21.71 -4.75 22.37
C GLN A 425 20.62 -5.75 22.75
N ALA A 426 20.31 -5.86 24.04
CA ALA A 426 19.24 -6.72 24.51
C ALA A 426 17.86 -6.31 23.96
N ALA A 427 17.61 -5.01 23.82
CA ALA A 427 16.39 -4.49 23.18
C ALA A 427 16.34 -4.84 21.67
N LEU A 428 17.45 -4.71 20.94
CA LEU A 428 17.53 -5.12 19.54
C LEU A 428 17.31 -6.64 19.38
N HIS A 429 17.86 -7.44 20.28
CA HIS A 429 17.63 -8.88 20.31
C HIS A 429 16.15 -9.20 20.54
N ALA A 430 15.51 -8.54 21.50
CA ALA A 430 14.08 -8.69 21.79
C ALA A 430 13.22 -8.39 20.55
N LEU A 431 13.51 -7.28 19.87
CA LEU A 431 12.81 -6.87 18.65
C LEU A 431 13.03 -7.87 17.50
N THR A 432 14.24 -8.41 17.38
CA THR A 432 14.56 -9.43 16.38
C THR A 432 13.82 -10.74 16.64
N LEU A 433 13.71 -11.16 17.91
CA LEU A 433 12.95 -12.34 18.31
C LEU A 433 11.45 -12.14 18.08
N LEU A 434 10.92 -10.96 18.45
CA LEU A 434 9.53 -10.60 18.19
C LEU A 434 9.20 -10.68 16.70
N LEU A 435 10.08 -10.15 15.83
CA LEU A 435 9.90 -10.25 14.39
C LEU A 435 9.94 -11.71 13.90
N GLY A 436 10.80 -12.55 14.48
CA GLY A 436 10.81 -13.99 14.22
C GLY A 436 9.46 -14.64 14.52
N GLU A 437 8.91 -14.38 15.71
CA GLU A 437 7.59 -14.92 16.09
C GLU A 437 6.46 -14.42 15.19
N MET A 438 6.49 -13.14 14.81
CA MET A 438 5.51 -12.58 13.89
C MET A 438 5.59 -13.23 12.49
N ARG A 439 6.80 -13.56 12.02
CA ARG A 439 7.01 -14.28 10.75
C ARG A 439 6.43 -15.68 10.81
N ASP A 440 6.66 -16.38 11.92
CA ASP A 440 6.15 -17.73 12.13
C ASP A 440 4.62 -17.73 12.23
N SER A 441 4.02 -16.72 12.88
CA SER A 441 2.57 -16.54 12.96
C SER A 441 1.94 -15.88 11.72
N ARG A 442 2.74 -15.50 10.72
CA ARG A 442 2.32 -14.75 9.51
C ARG A 442 1.56 -13.45 9.81
N THR A 443 1.93 -12.76 10.88
CA THR A 443 1.36 -11.48 11.27
C THR A 443 2.18 -10.32 10.70
N ASP A 444 1.61 -9.55 9.76
CA ASP A 444 2.30 -8.42 9.14
C ASP A 444 2.60 -7.29 10.16
N PRO A 445 3.88 -6.91 10.36
CA PRO A 445 4.27 -5.82 11.25
C PRO A 445 4.04 -4.43 10.66
N ALA A 446 3.89 -4.28 9.34
CA ALA A 446 3.78 -2.98 8.68
C ALA A 446 2.69 -2.04 9.24
N PRO A 447 1.45 -2.49 9.56
CA PRO A 447 0.45 -1.61 10.17
C PRO A 447 0.88 -1.12 11.57
N ILE A 448 1.44 -2.00 12.40
CA ILE A 448 1.90 -1.65 13.76
C ILE A 448 3.06 -0.66 13.68
N LEU A 449 4.03 -0.92 12.81
CA LEU A 449 5.21 -0.07 12.64
C LEU A 449 4.85 1.32 12.08
N ARG A 450 3.89 1.40 11.15
CA ARG A 450 3.40 2.70 10.65
C ARG A 450 2.75 3.53 11.75
N GLU A 451 1.94 2.90 12.60
CA GLU A 451 1.26 3.60 13.69
C GLU A 451 2.22 4.07 14.78
N LEU A 452 3.40 3.45 14.92
CA LEU A 452 4.44 3.84 15.87
C LEU A 452 5.47 4.83 15.29
N ALA A 453 5.57 4.89 13.97
CA ALA A 453 6.46 5.80 13.24
C ALA A 453 5.76 7.11 12.81
N ALA A 454 4.43 7.15 12.88
CA ALA A 454 3.60 8.36 12.74
C ALA A 454 3.65 9.18 14.02
#